data_AF-A0A7W4B377-F1
#
_entry.id   AF-A0A7W4B377-F1
#
_cell.length_a   1.000
_cell.length_b   1.000
_cell.length_c   1.000
_cell.angle_alpha   90.00
_cell.angle_beta   90.00
_cell.angle_gamma   90.00
#
_symmetry.space_group_name_H-M   'P 1'
#
loop_
_entity.id
_entity.type
_entity.pdbx_description
1 polymer ?
#
loop_
_entity_poly.entity_id
_entity_poly.type
_entity_poly.pdbx_seq_one_letter_code
_entity_poly.pdbx_strand_id
1 'polypeptide(L)'
;MSLQENIVQIVSHPHLSPKQKSNYLALEAENSLPYVAVSEQVSNAMKDGIICDMFEGHAPFKPRYVLPDYAKYLKQGSEYLALSPAEDFDDALNALMVLYHHVPSVTNIPVFLGHLDALLMPFVAGLDADAIYRKLTRFWILLDRILPDAFMHVNIGPTDNIICRTLLRIDLELQQIAPNLTFMYEPAITPDDLLLQATTNICFCNKPHIANYSLHAETFDKRGFGIVSCYNALPLAGGANTLVRLNLKQVALKAASIDDFFQQVLPYYGQLTFELIEARSAFLHQQSHFFDSFLVKEQLIVEDRFAPMFGIYGMAEAVNILQALSAKGLAAAIRSPEAISQSSNAYGHSQAANELGLRISAALANMVTSTPVTYGYKGR
;
A
#
# COMPACT_ATOMS: atom_id res chain seq x y z
N MET A 1 4.85 26.17 -14.69
CA MET A 1 3.75 27.06 -14.30
C MET A 1 4.06 27.59 -12.91
N SER A 2 3.71 28.83 -12.62
CA SER A 2 3.78 29.38 -11.28
C SER A 2 2.73 28.71 -10.38
N LEU A 3 2.95 28.73 -9.07
CA LEU A 3 1.97 28.26 -8.07
C LEU A 3 0.58 28.88 -8.31
N GLN A 4 0.52 30.18 -8.61
CA GLN A 4 -0.73 30.89 -8.84
C GLN A 4 -1.49 30.37 -10.07
N GLU A 5 -0.78 30.06 -11.16
CA GLU A 5 -1.39 29.49 -12.37
C GLU A 5 -1.98 28.10 -12.09
N ASN A 6 -1.26 27.23 -11.36
CA ASN A 6 -1.75 25.91 -10.99
C ASN A 6 -3.01 26.01 -10.12
N ILE A 7 -3.02 26.91 -9.13
CA ILE A 7 -4.19 27.17 -8.29
C ILE A 7 -5.40 27.62 -9.13
N VAL A 8 -5.20 28.56 -10.07
CA VAL A 8 -6.27 29.03 -10.96
C VAL A 8 -6.85 27.86 -11.77
N GLN A 9 -5.99 27.01 -12.36
CA GLN A 9 -6.44 25.84 -13.11
C GLN A 9 -7.29 24.89 -12.27
N ILE A 10 -6.89 24.64 -11.01
CA ILE A 10 -7.64 23.78 -10.09
C ILE A 10 -9.03 24.37 -9.78
N VAL A 11 -9.10 25.65 -9.37
CA VAL A 11 -10.38 26.26 -8.96
C VAL A 11 -11.35 26.44 -10.12
N SER A 12 -10.84 26.69 -11.33
CA SER A 12 -11.67 26.85 -12.53
C SER A 12 -11.97 25.54 -13.25
N HIS A 13 -11.40 24.40 -12.83
CA HIS A 13 -11.60 23.13 -13.55
C HIS A 13 -13.09 22.72 -13.54
N PRO A 14 -13.74 22.51 -14.71
CA PRO A 14 -15.18 22.27 -14.79
C PRO A 14 -15.58 20.85 -14.35
N HIS A 15 -14.66 19.88 -14.44
CA HIS A 15 -14.94 18.48 -14.10
C HIS A 15 -14.52 18.08 -12.68
N LEU A 16 -14.02 19.02 -11.87
CA LEU A 16 -13.68 18.74 -10.47
C LEU A 16 -14.82 19.19 -9.56
N SER A 17 -15.27 18.28 -8.68
CA SER A 17 -16.13 18.63 -7.55
C SER A 17 -15.41 19.55 -6.56
N PRO A 18 -16.14 20.28 -5.69
CA PRO A 18 -15.52 21.08 -4.63
C PRO A 18 -14.53 20.29 -3.76
N LYS A 19 -14.87 19.06 -3.36
CA LYS A 19 -13.99 18.18 -2.56
C LYS A 19 -12.69 17.84 -3.30
N GLN A 20 -12.78 17.51 -4.59
CA GLN A 20 -11.59 17.24 -5.40
C GLN A 20 -10.72 18.50 -5.54
N LYS A 21 -11.33 19.67 -5.77
CA LYS A 21 -10.59 20.95 -5.83
C LYS A 21 -9.85 21.22 -4.52
N SER A 22 -10.52 21.08 -3.37
CA SER A 22 -9.87 21.22 -2.06
C SER A 22 -8.68 20.28 -1.89
N ASN A 23 -8.81 19.02 -2.31
CA ASN A 23 -7.71 18.06 -2.26
C ASN A 23 -6.53 18.46 -3.16
N TYR A 24 -6.78 18.85 -4.41
CA TYR A 24 -5.73 19.27 -5.33
C TYR A 24 -5.04 20.56 -4.87
N LEU A 25 -5.79 21.51 -4.29
CA LEU A 25 -5.21 22.72 -3.70
C LEU A 25 -4.28 22.38 -2.52
N ALA A 26 -4.68 21.44 -1.66
CA ALA A 26 -3.83 20.98 -0.56
C ALA A 26 -2.54 20.32 -1.06
N LEU A 27 -2.63 19.47 -2.11
CA LEU A 27 -1.45 18.86 -2.75
C LEU A 27 -0.51 19.91 -3.36
N GLU A 28 -1.08 20.90 -4.05
CA GLU A 28 -0.29 21.97 -4.65
C GLU A 28 0.42 22.82 -3.58
N ALA A 29 -0.27 23.10 -2.46
CA ALA A 29 0.31 23.80 -1.33
C ALA A 29 1.46 22.99 -0.69
N GLU A 30 1.27 21.70 -0.46
CA GLU A 30 2.30 20.79 0.05
C GLU A 30 3.53 20.74 -0.88
N ASN A 31 3.31 20.62 -2.19
CA ASN A 31 4.38 20.59 -3.19
C ASN A 31 5.09 21.95 -3.37
N SER A 32 4.51 23.04 -2.90
CA SER A 32 5.16 24.36 -2.92
C SER A 32 6.20 24.55 -1.80
N LEU A 33 6.16 23.68 -0.78
CA LEU A 33 7.10 23.72 0.33
C LEU A 33 8.50 23.25 -0.10
N PRO A 34 9.56 23.66 0.64
CA PRO A 34 10.87 23.05 0.49
C PRO A 34 10.79 21.53 0.66
N TYR A 35 11.52 20.80 -0.19
CA TYR A 35 11.67 19.36 -0.04
C TYR A 35 12.38 19.03 1.27
N VAL A 36 12.09 17.86 1.85
CA VAL A 36 12.86 17.34 2.99
C VAL A 36 14.36 17.37 2.71
N ALA A 37 15.17 17.63 3.74
CA ALA A 37 16.61 17.74 3.57
C ALA A 37 17.21 16.39 3.15
N VAL A 38 17.86 16.37 1.98
CA VAL A 38 18.55 15.21 1.40
C VAL A 38 19.85 15.65 0.73
N SER A 39 20.76 14.72 0.49
CA SER A 39 22.00 15.00 -0.22
C SER A 39 21.76 15.43 -1.68
N GLU A 40 22.77 16.06 -2.26
CA GLU A 40 22.77 16.40 -3.69
C GLU A 40 22.68 15.12 -4.55
N GLN A 41 23.27 14.02 -4.09
CA GLN A 41 23.24 12.72 -4.75
C GLN A 41 21.83 12.15 -4.84
N VAL A 42 21.04 12.21 -3.76
CA VAL A 42 19.62 11.83 -3.78
C VAL A 42 18.83 12.71 -4.73
N SER A 43 19.03 14.03 -4.65
CA SER A 43 18.34 14.99 -5.52
C SER A 43 18.62 14.74 -7.00
N ASN A 44 19.88 14.46 -7.35
CA ASN A 44 20.29 14.10 -8.71
C ASN A 44 19.70 12.74 -9.14
N ALA A 45 19.69 11.74 -8.27
CA ALA A 45 19.10 10.43 -8.56
C ALA A 45 17.58 10.50 -8.80
N MET A 46 16.87 11.37 -8.06
CA MET A 46 15.45 11.64 -8.29
C MET A 46 15.22 12.36 -9.62
N LYS A 47 16.02 13.39 -9.92
CA LYS A 47 15.97 14.14 -11.18
C LYS A 47 16.24 13.25 -12.41
N ASP A 48 17.16 12.31 -12.28
CA ASP A 48 17.48 11.30 -13.31
C ASP A 48 16.41 10.20 -13.44
N GLY A 49 15.38 10.19 -12.58
CA GLY A 49 14.31 9.18 -12.58
C GLY A 49 14.77 7.80 -12.11
N ILE A 50 15.87 7.72 -11.36
CA ILE A 50 16.41 6.50 -10.76
C ILE A 50 15.65 6.17 -9.48
N ILE A 51 15.33 7.19 -8.69
CA ILE A 51 14.57 7.08 -7.44
C ILE A 51 13.25 7.85 -7.61
N CYS A 52 12.15 7.25 -7.15
CA CYS A 52 10.82 7.85 -7.19
C CYS A 52 10.18 7.78 -5.80
N ASP A 53 9.83 8.93 -5.23
CA ASP A 53 9.17 9.08 -3.91
C ASP A 53 7.64 8.91 -3.98
N MET A 54 7.14 8.36 -5.09
CA MET A 54 5.71 8.18 -5.35
C MET A 54 4.88 9.47 -5.37
N PHE A 55 5.51 10.64 -5.48
CA PHE A 55 4.84 11.94 -5.45
C PHE A 55 4.05 12.16 -4.15
N GLU A 56 4.58 11.66 -3.03
CA GLU A 56 4.00 11.74 -1.68
C GLU A 56 4.22 13.11 -1.01
N GLY A 57 4.30 14.19 -1.78
CA GLY A 57 4.55 15.53 -1.24
C GLY A 57 6.00 15.79 -0.84
N HIS A 58 6.36 17.08 -0.80
CA HIS A 58 7.71 17.55 -0.45
C HIS A 58 8.02 17.48 1.04
N ALA A 59 6.99 17.55 1.90
CA ALA A 59 7.06 17.58 3.35
C ALA A 59 5.91 16.73 3.93
N PRO A 60 6.04 15.39 3.95
CA PRO A 60 4.91 14.49 4.18
C PRO A 60 4.37 14.65 5.60
N PHE A 61 3.16 15.21 5.71
CA PHE A 61 2.49 15.44 7.00
C PHE A 61 1.55 14.31 7.43
N LYS A 62 1.51 13.24 6.62
CA LYS A 62 0.68 12.06 6.83
C LYS A 62 1.45 10.84 6.32
N PRO A 63 1.28 9.68 6.96
CA PRO A 63 1.86 8.43 6.48
C PRO A 63 1.24 8.03 5.14
N ARG A 64 1.96 7.21 4.39
CA ARG A 64 1.45 6.59 3.17
C ARG A 64 0.16 5.81 3.45
N TYR A 65 0.19 4.94 4.46
CA TYR A 65 -0.93 4.08 4.85
C TYR A 65 -1.08 4.00 6.37
N VAL A 66 -2.30 3.89 6.86
CA VAL A 66 -2.64 3.71 8.28
C VAL A 66 -3.56 2.51 8.43
N LEU A 67 -3.28 1.65 9.40
CA LEU A 67 -4.07 0.47 9.74
C LEU A 67 -4.49 0.54 11.22
N PRO A 68 -5.56 1.29 11.56
CA PRO A 68 -6.02 1.39 12.94
C PRO A 68 -6.50 0.04 13.49
N ASP A 69 -6.37 -0.13 14.80
CA ASP A 69 -7.04 -1.18 15.56
C ASP A 69 -8.54 -0.83 15.71
N TYR A 70 -9.30 -1.12 14.66
CA TYR A 70 -10.74 -0.90 14.64
C TYR A 70 -11.49 -1.72 15.70
N ALA A 71 -10.96 -2.89 16.08
CA ALA A 71 -11.59 -3.72 17.12
C ALA A 71 -11.51 -3.02 18.49
N LYS A 72 -10.35 -2.44 18.80
CA LYS A 72 -10.16 -1.62 20.00
C LYS A 72 -11.06 -0.38 19.98
N TYR A 73 -11.11 0.33 18.86
CA TYR A 73 -11.99 1.50 18.71
C TYR A 73 -13.46 1.16 18.97
N LEU A 74 -13.99 0.08 18.37
CA LEU A 74 -15.36 -0.37 18.59
C LEU A 74 -15.64 -0.71 20.05
N LYS A 75 -14.66 -1.29 20.75
CA LYS A 75 -14.78 -1.68 22.15
C LYS A 75 -14.68 -0.50 23.14
N GLN A 76 -13.89 0.52 22.83
CA GLN A 76 -13.59 1.61 23.76
C GLN A 76 -14.34 2.92 23.43
N GLY A 77 -14.86 3.06 22.21
CA GLY A 77 -15.35 4.34 21.70
C GLY A 77 -14.20 5.31 21.39
N SER A 78 -14.48 6.61 21.44
CA SER A 78 -13.48 7.67 21.32
C SER A 78 -13.89 8.89 22.13
N GLU A 79 -13.03 9.31 23.05
CA GLU A 79 -13.23 10.53 23.83
C GLU A 79 -13.08 11.76 22.92
N TYR A 80 -12.11 11.74 22.00
CA TYR A 80 -11.88 12.83 21.05
C TYR A 80 -13.09 13.07 20.14
N LEU A 81 -13.74 11.99 19.69
CA LEU A 81 -14.92 12.06 18.84
C LEU A 81 -16.24 12.12 19.64
N ALA A 82 -16.17 12.09 20.98
CA ALA A 82 -17.33 12.00 21.86
C ALA A 82 -18.28 10.84 21.51
N LEU A 83 -17.71 9.67 21.22
CA LEU A 83 -18.44 8.45 20.87
C LEU A 83 -18.28 7.39 21.95
N SER A 84 -19.41 6.84 22.39
CA SER A 84 -19.45 5.66 23.28
C SER A 84 -18.96 4.40 22.55
N PRO A 85 -18.56 3.35 23.28
CA PRO A 85 -18.39 2.01 22.72
C PRO A 85 -19.61 1.57 21.89
N ALA A 86 -19.38 0.79 20.84
CA ALA A 86 -20.48 0.20 20.07
C ALA A 86 -21.19 -0.87 20.90
N GLU A 87 -22.52 -0.81 20.99
CA GLU A 87 -23.32 -1.79 21.73
C GLU A 87 -23.99 -2.80 20.79
N ASP A 88 -24.31 -2.37 19.57
CA ASP A 88 -24.95 -3.21 18.56
C ASP A 88 -24.34 -3.07 17.16
N PHE A 89 -24.97 -3.74 16.20
CA PHE A 89 -24.49 -3.78 14.81
C PHE A 89 -24.58 -2.41 14.13
N ASP A 90 -25.62 -1.62 14.41
CA ASP A 90 -25.80 -0.31 13.80
C ASP A 90 -24.80 0.69 14.38
N ASP A 91 -24.55 0.63 15.69
CA ASP A 91 -23.47 1.37 16.34
C ASP A 91 -22.12 1.04 15.72
N ALA A 92 -21.82 -0.25 15.51
CA ALA A 92 -20.54 -0.66 14.92
C ALA A 92 -20.36 -0.12 13.50
N LEU A 93 -21.38 -0.24 12.64
CA LEU A 93 -21.33 0.33 11.28
C LEU A 93 -21.15 1.86 11.30
N ASN A 94 -21.90 2.55 12.16
CA ASN A 94 -21.81 4.00 12.28
C ASN A 94 -20.44 4.44 12.81
N ALA A 95 -19.95 3.82 13.89
CA ALA A 95 -18.67 4.12 14.49
C ALA A 95 -17.52 3.92 13.50
N LEU A 96 -17.50 2.79 12.78
CA LEU A 96 -16.51 2.53 11.73
C LEU A 96 -16.53 3.63 10.67
N MET A 97 -17.70 4.05 10.22
CA MET A 97 -17.82 5.10 9.22
C MET A 97 -17.27 6.44 9.69
N VAL A 98 -17.54 6.81 10.96
CA VAL A 98 -16.95 8.01 11.54
C VAL A 98 -15.42 7.89 11.53
N LEU A 99 -14.86 6.79 12.05
CA LEU A 99 -13.40 6.66 12.13
C LEU A 99 -12.74 6.62 10.75
N TYR A 100 -13.34 5.98 9.75
CA TYR A 100 -12.84 5.99 8.37
C TYR A 100 -12.62 7.41 7.84
N HIS A 101 -13.45 8.38 8.21
CA HIS A 101 -13.26 9.77 7.82
C HIS A 101 -12.13 10.51 8.56
N HIS A 102 -11.58 9.92 9.61
CA HIS A 102 -10.46 10.46 10.38
C HIS A 102 -9.13 9.73 10.15
N VAL A 103 -9.13 8.67 9.36
CA VAL A 103 -7.93 7.86 9.08
C VAL A 103 -7.33 8.30 7.74
N PRO A 104 -6.17 8.98 7.73
CA PRO A 104 -5.59 9.47 6.49
C PRO A 104 -4.82 8.38 5.75
N SER A 105 -4.48 8.70 4.50
CA SER A 105 -3.46 8.02 3.72
C SER A 105 -2.87 9.01 2.71
N VAL A 106 -1.96 8.54 1.85
CA VAL A 106 -1.45 9.31 0.71
C VAL A 106 -2.57 9.93 -0.14
N THR A 107 -3.75 9.31 -0.25
CA THR A 107 -4.91 9.82 -1.01
C THR A 107 -5.87 10.72 -0.22
N ASN A 108 -5.63 10.92 1.09
CA ASN A 108 -6.56 11.54 2.06
C ASN A 108 -7.82 10.72 2.38
N ILE A 109 -7.86 9.44 1.98
CA ILE A 109 -8.97 8.51 2.25
C ILE A 109 -8.36 7.24 2.87
N PRO A 110 -9.04 6.54 3.81
CA PRO A 110 -8.52 5.31 4.38
C PRO A 110 -8.33 4.23 3.32
N VAL A 111 -7.17 3.58 3.36
CA VAL A 111 -6.86 2.44 2.48
C VAL A 111 -7.18 1.09 3.12
N PHE A 112 -7.46 1.07 4.43
CA PHE A 112 -7.75 -0.13 5.20
C PHE A 112 -9.03 0.04 6.00
N LEU A 113 -10.00 -0.83 5.76
CA LEU A 113 -11.30 -0.84 6.42
C LEU A 113 -11.45 -2.02 7.39
N GLY A 114 -10.34 -2.62 7.80
CA GLY A 114 -10.36 -3.71 8.76
C GLY A 114 -10.60 -5.10 8.18
N HIS A 115 -10.45 -6.08 9.06
CA HIS A 115 -10.98 -7.44 8.88
C HIS A 115 -12.48 -7.41 9.17
N LEU A 116 -13.26 -6.87 8.23
CA LEU A 116 -14.61 -6.36 8.48
C LEU A 116 -15.57 -7.44 8.98
N ASP A 117 -15.40 -8.68 8.51
CA ASP A 117 -16.16 -9.81 9.02
C ASP A 117 -15.88 -10.08 10.50
N ALA A 118 -14.61 -10.20 10.88
CA ALA A 118 -14.20 -10.40 12.26
C ALA A 118 -14.60 -9.21 13.17
N LEU A 119 -14.54 -7.98 12.66
CA LEU A 119 -14.93 -6.77 13.39
C LEU A 119 -16.42 -6.73 13.72
N LEU A 120 -17.27 -7.20 12.80
CA LEU A 120 -18.72 -7.12 12.95
C LEU A 120 -19.34 -8.35 13.62
N MET A 121 -18.65 -9.49 13.59
CA MET A 121 -19.12 -10.74 14.21
C MET A 121 -19.56 -10.61 15.68
N PRO A 122 -18.91 -9.83 16.56
CA PRO A 122 -19.38 -9.63 17.94
C PRO A 122 -20.78 -9.00 18.07
N PHE A 123 -21.26 -8.31 17.04
CA PHE A 123 -22.48 -7.50 17.07
C PHE A 123 -23.66 -8.15 16.34
N VAL A 124 -23.54 -9.41 15.90
CA VAL A 124 -24.58 -10.10 15.12
C VAL A 124 -25.69 -10.73 15.98
N ALA A 125 -25.53 -10.74 17.31
CA ALA A 125 -26.50 -11.35 18.21
C ALA A 125 -27.89 -10.70 18.06
N GLY A 126 -28.93 -11.52 17.89
CA GLY A 126 -30.31 -11.05 17.73
C GLY A 126 -30.68 -10.59 16.31
N LEU A 127 -29.75 -10.63 15.35
CA LEU A 127 -30.03 -10.36 13.95
C LEU A 127 -30.23 -11.65 13.16
N ASP A 128 -31.24 -11.65 12.28
CA ASP A 128 -31.36 -12.68 11.25
C ASP A 128 -30.48 -12.36 10.03
N ALA A 129 -30.31 -13.36 9.16
CA ALA A 129 -29.48 -13.21 7.96
C ALA A 129 -29.98 -12.11 7.01
N ASP A 130 -31.30 -11.89 6.94
CA ASP A 130 -31.89 -10.87 6.08
C ASP A 130 -31.62 -9.45 6.60
N ALA A 131 -31.62 -9.26 7.93
CA ALA A 131 -31.27 -8.00 8.58
C ALA A 131 -29.80 -7.68 8.37
N ILE A 132 -28.91 -8.65 8.57
CA ILE A 132 -27.47 -8.51 8.30
C ILE A 132 -27.25 -8.13 6.84
N TYR A 133 -27.86 -8.86 5.90
CA TYR A 133 -27.77 -8.57 4.47
C TYR A 133 -28.23 -7.15 4.15
N ARG A 134 -29.44 -6.73 4.56
CA ARG A 134 -29.93 -5.37 4.26
C ARG A 134 -29.03 -4.27 4.81
N LYS A 135 -28.51 -4.43 6.03
CA LYS A 135 -27.63 -3.45 6.68
C LYS A 135 -26.27 -3.37 5.98
N LEU A 136 -25.64 -4.53 5.74
CA LEU A 136 -24.36 -4.60 5.02
C LEU A 136 -24.45 -4.12 3.59
N THR A 137 -25.54 -4.42 2.86
CA THR A 137 -25.72 -3.92 1.48
C THR A 137 -25.72 -2.40 1.44
N ARG A 138 -26.42 -1.75 2.38
CA ARG A 138 -26.44 -0.28 2.50
C ARG A 138 -25.07 0.27 2.87
N PHE A 139 -24.37 -0.37 3.80
CA PHE A 139 -23.03 0.02 4.20
C PHE A 139 -22.03 -0.12 3.04
N TRP A 140 -22.12 -1.20 2.26
CA TRP A 140 -21.27 -1.46 1.10
C TRP A 140 -21.47 -0.42 -0.01
N ILE A 141 -22.72 -0.05 -0.29
CA ILE A 141 -23.04 1.02 -1.22
C ILE A 141 -22.50 2.36 -0.70
N LEU A 142 -22.67 2.63 0.60
CA LEU A 142 -22.17 3.86 1.21
C LEU A 142 -20.65 3.99 1.03
N LEU A 143 -19.87 2.95 1.35
CA LEU A 143 -18.42 2.93 1.18
C LEU A 143 -17.99 3.38 -0.22
N ASP A 144 -18.57 2.79 -1.28
CA ASP A 144 -18.26 3.14 -2.67
C ASP A 144 -18.63 4.59 -3.03
N ARG A 145 -19.69 5.14 -2.42
CA ARG A 145 -20.17 6.50 -2.74
C ARG A 145 -19.39 7.61 -2.03
N ILE A 146 -18.89 7.38 -0.81
CA ILE A 146 -18.25 8.44 -0.01
C ILE A 146 -16.74 8.29 0.13
N LEU A 147 -16.21 7.09 -0.10
CA LEU A 147 -14.79 6.77 -0.10
C LEU A 147 -14.38 6.14 -1.45
N PRO A 148 -14.56 6.84 -2.59
CA PRO A 148 -14.29 6.30 -3.92
C PRO A 148 -12.78 6.27 -4.19
N ASP A 149 -12.07 5.37 -3.52
CA ASP A 149 -10.64 5.15 -3.66
C ASP A 149 -10.37 3.70 -4.07
N ALA A 150 -9.72 3.53 -5.22
CA ALA A 150 -9.30 2.21 -5.71
C ALA A 150 -8.29 1.53 -4.78
N PHE A 151 -7.66 2.27 -3.86
CA PHE A 151 -6.74 1.72 -2.86
C PHE A 151 -7.42 1.30 -1.55
N MET A 152 -8.73 1.51 -1.41
CA MET A 152 -9.49 1.14 -0.22
C MET A 152 -9.73 -0.38 -0.18
N HIS A 153 -9.24 -1.04 0.87
CA HIS A 153 -9.35 -2.48 1.08
C HIS A 153 -10.19 -2.85 2.28
N VAL A 154 -11.12 -3.78 2.05
CA VAL A 154 -11.71 -4.63 3.09
C VAL A 154 -10.96 -5.95 3.12
N ASN A 155 -10.65 -6.45 4.31
CA ASN A 155 -10.14 -7.80 4.50
C ASN A 155 -11.25 -8.68 5.10
N ILE A 156 -11.31 -9.95 4.70
CA ILE A 156 -12.24 -10.96 5.24
C ILE A 156 -11.56 -12.33 5.35
N GLY A 157 -12.15 -13.24 6.12
CA GLY A 157 -11.59 -14.57 6.37
C GLY A 157 -10.43 -14.52 7.37
N PRO A 158 -9.73 -15.65 7.59
CA PRO A 158 -9.88 -16.96 6.93
C PRO A 158 -11.05 -17.82 7.45
N THR A 159 -11.66 -17.42 8.57
CA THR A 159 -12.73 -18.18 9.23
C THR A 159 -14.06 -18.01 8.52
N ASP A 160 -14.79 -19.12 8.35
CA ASP A 160 -16.15 -19.08 7.81
C ASP A 160 -17.14 -18.51 8.83
N ASN A 161 -17.86 -17.46 8.42
CA ASN A 161 -18.85 -16.78 9.24
C ASN A 161 -19.91 -16.06 8.39
N ILE A 162 -21.03 -15.69 9.02
CA ILE A 162 -22.18 -15.09 8.32
C ILE A 162 -21.84 -13.75 7.66
N ILE A 163 -20.96 -12.94 8.26
CA ILE A 163 -20.56 -11.64 7.69
C ILE A 163 -19.69 -11.86 6.46
N CYS A 164 -18.69 -12.74 6.52
CA CYS A 164 -17.85 -13.10 5.39
C CYS A 164 -18.68 -13.56 4.18
N ARG A 165 -19.58 -14.53 4.38
CA ARG A 165 -20.45 -15.03 3.30
C ARG A 165 -21.40 -13.97 2.76
N THR A 166 -21.92 -13.11 3.62
CA THR A 166 -22.82 -12.02 3.23
C THR A 166 -22.08 -10.94 2.43
N LEU A 167 -20.86 -10.55 2.83
CA LEU A 167 -20.04 -9.61 2.10
C LEU A 167 -19.68 -10.15 0.71
N LEU A 168 -19.30 -11.43 0.60
CA LEU A 168 -19.08 -12.08 -0.69
C LEU A 168 -20.35 -12.07 -1.56
N ARG A 169 -21.52 -12.38 -0.99
CA ARG A 169 -22.79 -12.30 -1.72
C ARG A 169 -23.04 -10.88 -2.25
N ILE A 170 -22.90 -9.86 -1.40
CA ILE A 170 -23.14 -8.46 -1.75
C ILE A 170 -22.16 -8.00 -2.84
N ASP A 171 -20.88 -8.38 -2.71
CA ASP A 171 -19.85 -8.03 -3.69
C ASP A 171 -20.18 -8.59 -5.08
N LEU A 172 -20.64 -9.85 -5.15
CA LEU A 172 -21.07 -10.52 -6.38
C LEU A 172 -22.33 -9.88 -6.99
N GLU A 173 -23.30 -9.50 -6.15
CA GLU A 173 -24.57 -8.91 -6.59
C GLU A 173 -24.39 -7.47 -7.09
N LEU A 174 -23.58 -6.66 -6.39
CA LEU A 174 -23.43 -5.24 -6.70
C LEU A 174 -22.31 -4.95 -7.70
N GLN A 175 -21.26 -5.77 -7.76
CA GLN A 175 -20.11 -5.62 -8.66
C GLN A 175 -19.49 -4.21 -8.64
N GLN A 176 -19.47 -3.57 -7.46
CA GLN A 176 -18.89 -2.23 -7.31
C GLN A 176 -17.38 -2.27 -7.42
N ILE A 177 -16.80 -1.16 -7.87
CA ILE A 177 -15.34 -1.02 -7.99
C ILE A 177 -14.71 -0.95 -6.58
N ALA A 178 -15.26 -0.14 -5.67
CA ALA A 178 -14.76 -0.01 -4.31
C ALA A 178 -15.78 -0.54 -3.27
N PRO A 179 -15.30 -0.99 -2.08
CA PRO A 179 -13.89 -1.26 -1.78
C PRO A 179 -13.36 -2.44 -2.60
N ASN A 180 -12.04 -2.48 -2.79
CA ASN A 180 -11.39 -3.74 -3.14
C ASN A 180 -11.53 -4.72 -1.97
N LEU A 181 -11.53 -6.01 -2.26
CA LEU A 181 -11.71 -7.05 -1.26
C LEU A 181 -10.51 -7.99 -1.27
N THR A 182 -9.97 -8.30 -0.09
CA THR A 182 -8.96 -9.35 0.08
C THR A 182 -9.53 -10.44 0.98
N PHE A 183 -9.46 -11.68 0.51
CA PHE A 183 -9.81 -12.86 1.27
C PHE A 183 -8.52 -13.52 1.79
N MET A 184 -8.41 -13.58 3.11
CA MET A 184 -7.34 -14.30 3.79
C MET A 184 -7.62 -15.78 3.67
N TYR A 185 -6.70 -16.53 3.05
CA TYR A 185 -6.86 -17.96 2.86
C TYR A 185 -5.92 -18.73 3.80
N GLU A 186 -6.49 -19.63 4.60
CA GLU A 186 -5.75 -20.58 5.42
C GLU A 186 -6.27 -22.00 5.18
N PRO A 187 -5.49 -22.89 4.52
CA PRO A 187 -5.94 -24.24 4.17
C PRO A 187 -6.42 -25.09 5.35
N ALA A 188 -5.93 -24.80 6.56
CA ALA A 188 -6.28 -25.57 7.76
C ALA A 188 -7.67 -25.27 8.32
N ILE A 189 -8.23 -24.09 8.04
CA ILE A 189 -9.50 -23.63 8.66
C ILE A 189 -10.51 -23.07 7.67
N THR A 190 -10.11 -22.71 6.44
CA THR A 190 -11.03 -22.25 5.41
C THR A 190 -11.73 -23.44 4.75
N PRO A 191 -13.07 -23.54 4.81
CA PRO A 191 -13.81 -24.59 4.12
C PRO A 191 -13.75 -24.46 2.59
N ASP A 192 -13.76 -25.59 1.88
CA ASP A 192 -13.72 -25.63 0.41
C ASP A 192 -14.88 -24.87 -0.24
N ASP A 193 -16.07 -24.88 0.37
CA ASP A 193 -17.25 -24.21 -0.19
C ASP A 193 -17.17 -22.68 -0.03
N LEU A 194 -16.51 -22.18 1.01
CA LEU A 194 -16.19 -20.76 1.16
C LEU A 194 -15.14 -20.33 0.13
N LEU A 195 -14.09 -21.13 -0.06
CA LEU A 195 -13.09 -20.87 -1.11
C LEU A 195 -13.73 -20.90 -2.51
N LEU A 196 -14.65 -21.84 -2.75
CA LEU A 196 -15.43 -21.90 -3.99
C LEU A 196 -16.26 -20.62 -4.20
N GLN A 197 -16.89 -20.10 -3.14
CA GLN A 197 -17.61 -18.82 -3.22
C GLN A 197 -16.65 -17.67 -3.56
N ALA A 198 -15.51 -17.55 -2.86
CA ALA A 198 -14.53 -16.50 -3.11
C ALA A 198 -13.96 -16.56 -4.54
N THR A 199 -13.65 -17.76 -5.04
CA THR A 199 -13.17 -17.95 -6.43
C THR A 199 -14.25 -17.72 -7.47
N THR A 200 -15.51 -18.06 -7.17
CA THR A 200 -16.66 -17.70 -8.01
C THR A 200 -16.77 -16.18 -8.12
N ASN A 201 -16.69 -15.45 -7.01
CA ASN A 201 -16.68 -13.99 -7.01
C ASN A 201 -15.56 -13.42 -7.91
N ILE A 202 -14.35 -13.96 -7.85
CA ILE A 202 -13.23 -13.53 -8.71
C ILE A 202 -13.59 -13.63 -10.18
N CYS A 203 -14.23 -14.73 -10.60
CA CYS A 203 -14.63 -14.93 -12.00
C CYS A 203 -15.64 -13.87 -12.49
N PHE A 204 -16.45 -13.28 -11.60
CA PHE A 204 -17.45 -12.28 -11.96
C PHE A 204 -16.97 -10.84 -11.72
N CYS A 205 -16.16 -10.60 -10.69
CA CYS A 205 -15.88 -9.27 -10.16
C CYS A 205 -14.38 -8.91 -10.15
N ASN A 206 -13.48 -9.84 -10.51
CA ASN A 206 -12.02 -9.73 -10.33
C ASN A 206 -11.53 -9.56 -8.88
N LYS A 207 -12.41 -9.80 -7.89
CA LYS A 207 -12.14 -9.78 -6.44
C LYS A 207 -13.05 -10.80 -5.73
N PRO A 208 -12.71 -11.29 -4.52
CA PRO A 208 -11.57 -10.89 -3.69
C PRO A 208 -10.20 -11.32 -4.23
N HIS A 209 -9.15 -10.57 -3.89
CA HIS A 209 -7.78 -11.05 -4.02
C HIS A 209 -7.48 -12.05 -2.92
N ILE A 210 -6.74 -13.12 -3.23
CA ILE A 210 -6.41 -14.17 -2.25
C ILE A 210 -5.06 -13.86 -1.61
N ALA A 211 -5.04 -13.69 -0.28
CA ALA A 211 -3.82 -13.53 0.50
C ALA A 211 -3.50 -14.81 1.27
N ASN A 212 -2.24 -15.25 1.23
CA ASN A 212 -1.79 -16.40 2.02
C ASN A 212 -1.70 -16.00 3.49
N TYR A 213 -2.70 -16.40 4.29
CA TYR A 213 -2.81 -15.95 5.67
C TYR A 213 -1.63 -16.41 6.52
N SER A 214 -1.29 -17.71 6.47
CA SER A 214 -0.25 -18.29 7.33
C SER A 214 1.12 -17.64 7.06
N LEU A 215 1.48 -17.42 5.79
CA LEU A 215 2.74 -16.76 5.41
C LEU A 215 2.86 -15.35 6.02
N HIS A 216 1.79 -14.56 5.95
CA HIS A 216 1.80 -13.22 6.50
C HIS A 216 1.71 -13.23 8.03
N ALA A 217 0.89 -14.10 8.62
CA ALA A 217 0.77 -14.24 10.08
C ALA A 217 2.12 -14.59 10.74
N GLU A 218 2.97 -15.40 10.08
CA GLU A 218 4.32 -15.71 10.54
C GLU A 218 5.29 -14.51 10.50
N THR A 219 5.03 -13.52 9.65
CA THR A 219 5.87 -12.32 9.49
C THR A 219 5.60 -11.28 10.59
N PHE A 220 4.35 -11.16 11.02
CA PHE A 220 3.91 -10.14 11.98
C PHE A 220 3.72 -10.70 13.39
N ASP A 221 3.64 -9.83 14.40
CA ASP A 221 3.35 -10.27 15.76
C ASP A 221 1.85 -10.56 15.97
N LYS A 222 1.50 -10.96 17.19
CA LYS A 222 0.14 -11.35 17.57
C LYS A 222 -0.92 -10.25 17.41
N ARG A 223 -0.54 -8.97 17.27
CA ARG A 223 -1.51 -7.92 16.95
C ARG A 223 -1.99 -8.03 15.50
N GLY A 224 -1.28 -8.78 14.66
CA GLY A 224 -1.68 -9.13 13.31
C GLY A 224 -1.26 -8.10 12.26
N PHE A 225 -1.83 -8.27 11.07
CA PHE A 225 -1.53 -7.51 9.86
C PHE A 225 -2.80 -7.24 9.06
N GLY A 226 -2.73 -6.33 8.10
CA GLY A 226 -3.76 -6.13 7.09
C GLY A 226 -3.15 -6.04 5.70
N ILE A 227 -3.96 -6.34 4.69
CA ILE A 227 -3.63 -6.17 3.27
C ILE A 227 -4.28 -4.88 2.78
N VAL A 228 -3.47 -3.94 2.28
CA VAL A 228 -3.92 -2.58 1.94
C VAL A 228 -3.46 -2.15 0.54
N SER A 229 -4.24 -1.26 -0.09
CA SER A 229 -3.88 -0.66 -1.39
C SER A 229 -3.53 -1.74 -2.43
N CYS A 230 -2.38 -1.63 -3.11
CA CYS A 230 -1.88 -2.63 -4.07
C CYS A 230 -1.35 -3.92 -3.41
N TYR A 231 -2.09 -4.48 -2.45
CA TYR A 231 -1.81 -5.76 -1.76
C TYR A 231 -0.58 -5.74 -0.84
N ASN A 232 -0.33 -4.61 -0.17
CA ASN A 232 0.75 -4.52 0.80
C ASN A 232 0.32 -5.13 2.13
N ALA A 233 1.11 -6.08 2.64
CA ALA A 233 0.95 -6.59 3.99
C ALA A 233 1.68 -5.68 4.99
N LEU A 234 0.93 -5.11 5.94
CA LEU A 234 1.45 -4.15 6.92
C LEU A 234 0.94 -4.49 8.33
N PRO A 235 1.69 -4.13 9.38
CA PRO A 235 1.28 -4.41 10.76
C PRO A 235 -0.02 -3.66 11.13
N LEU A 236 -0.94 -4.34 11.80
CA LEU A 236 -2.12 -3.71 12.40
C LEU A 236 -1.72 -2.77 13.54
N ALA A 237 -2.56 -1.80 13.85
CA ALA A 237 -2.28 -0.69 14.77
C ALA A 237 -1.02 0.09 14.35
N GLY A 238 -0.76 0.17 13.05
CA GLY A 238 0.48 0.69 12.47
C GLY A 238 0.23 1.22 11.07
N GLY A 239 1.19 1.03 10.17
CA GLY A 239 1.06 1.52 8.82
C GLY A 239 2.35 1.51 8.01
N ALA A 240 2.40 2.39 7.02
CA ALA A 240 3.61 2.66 6.26
C ALA A 240 3.92 4.15 6.25
N ASN A 241 5.17 4.50 6.53
CA ASN A 241 5.63 5.89 6.56
C ASN A 241 5.56 6.51 5.17
N THR A 242 6.27 5.89 4.23
CA THR A 242 6.52 6.35 2.87
C THR A 242 6.79 5.15 1.97
N LEU A 243 6.61 5.30 0.66
CA LEU A 243 7.10 4.36 -0.35
C LEU A 243 8.07 5.07 -1.27
N VAL A 244 9.32 4.61 -1.27
CA VAL A 244 10.33 5.04 -2.24
C VAL A 244 10.65 3.86 -3.15
N ARG A 245 10.65 4.10 -4.47
CA ARG A 245 10.93 3.06 -5.47
C ARG A 245 12.24 3.29 -6.19
N LEU A 246 13.00 2.22 -6.35
CA LEU A 246 14.19 2.16 -7.19
C LEU A 246 13.85 1.65 -8.60
N ASN A 247 14.20 2.42 -9.61
CA ASN A 247 14.00 2.10 -11.02
C ASN A 247 15.15 1.22 -11.53
N LEU A 248 14.98 -0.10 -11.49
CA LEU A 248 16.05 -1.04 -11.84
C LEU A 248 16.53 -0.90 -13.29
N LYS A 249 15.64 -0.47 -14.20
CA LYS A 249 16.03 -0.15 -15.58
C LYS A 249 17.09 0.95 -15.61
N GLN A 250 16.85 2.05 -14.89
CA GLN A 250 17.80 3.16 -14.88
C GLN A 250 19.09 2.82 -14.14
N VAL A 251 19.00 2.03 -13.05
CA VAL A 251 20.18 1.49 -12.36
C VAL A 251 21.02 0.63 -13.31
N ALA A 252 20.40 -0.28 -14.07
CA ALA A 252 21.09 -1.13 -15.02
C ALA A 252 21.77 -0.33 -16.16
N LEU A 253 21.17 0.76 -16.62
CA LEU A 253 21.78 1.64 -17.64
C LEU A 253 23.05 2.36 -17.15
N LYS A 254 23.23 2.49 -15.84
CA LYS A 254 24.43 3.10 -15.24
C LYS A 254 25.58 2.09 -15.07
N ALA A 255 25.32 0.80 -15.22
CA ALA A 255 26.32 -0.25 -15.05
C ALA A 255 27.15 -0.51 -16.32
N ALA A 256 28.43 -0.80 -16.15
CA ALA A 256 29.34 -1.20 -17.22
C ALA A 256 29.30 -2.72 -17.49
N SER A 257 28.95 -3.52 -16.49
CA SER A 257 28.85 -4.99 -16.57
C SER A 257 27.89 -5.52 -15.50
N ILE A 258 27.60 -6.82 -15.53
CA ILE A 258 26.84 -7.50 -14.46
C ILE A 258 27.56 -7.38 -13.12
N ASP A 259 28.88 -7.54 -13.10
CA ASP A 259 29.64 -7.46 -11.84
C ASP A 259 29.65 -6.04 -11.27
N ASP A 260 29.82 -5.03 -12.13
CA ASP A 260 29.73 -3.62 -11.74
C ASP A 260 28.33 -3.26 -11.19
N PHE A 261 27.27 -3.80 -11.81
CA PHE A 261 25.91 -3.65 -11.31
C PHE A 261 25.77 -4.14 -9.87
N PHE A 262 26.25 -5.35 -9.57
CA PHE A 262 26.10 -5.92 -8.23
C PHE A 262 27.07 -5.35 -7.19
N GLN A 263 28.29 -5.00 -7.58
CA GLN A 263 29.34 -4.60 -6.65
C GLN A 263 29.34 -3.10 -6.36
N GLN A 264 28.86 -2.27 -7.30
CA GLN A 264 28.95 -0.81 -7.19
C GLN A 264 27.60 -0.12 -7.38
N VAL A 265 26.95 -0.35 -8.54
CA VAL A 265 25.83 0.51 -8.97
C VAL A 265 24.56 0.27 -8.18
N LEU A 266 24.14 -0.99 -8.01
CA LEU A 266 22.95 -1.33 -7.22
C LEU A 266 23.14 -0.96 -5.73
N PRO A 267 24.26 -1.29 -5.06
CA PRO A 267 24.50 -0.83 -3.69
C PRO A 267 24.47 0.69 -3.54
N TYR A 268 25.09 1.44 -4.46
CA TYR A 268 25.12 2.90 -4.41
C TYR A 268 23.72 3.52 -4.46
N TYR A 269 22.91 3.17 -5.47
CA TYR A 269 21.55 3.71 -5.57
C TYR A 269 20.60 3.13 -4.52
N GLY A 270 20.87 1.93 -4.01
CA GLY A 270 20.19 1.37 -2.85
C GLY A 270 20.39 2.25 -1.61
N GLN A 271 21.63 2.65 -1.31
CA GLN A 271 21.94 3.53 -0.19
C GLN A 271 21.24 4.90 -0.30
N LEU A 272 21.25 5.49 -1.49
CA LEU A 272 20.53 6.76 -1.73
C LEU A 272 19.01 6.60 -1.54
N THR A 273 18.46 5.41 -1.84
CA THR A 273 17.04 5.12 -1.61
C THR A 273 16.74 5.05 -0.11
N PHE A 274 17.60 4.44 0.71
CA PHE A 274 17.45 4.45 2.17
C PHE A 274 17.60 5.85 2.76
N GLU A 275 18.53 6.66 2.26
CA GLU A 275 18.68 8.05 2.69
C GLU A 275 17.37 8.83 2.50
N LEU A 276 16.72 8.69 1.34
CA LEU A 276 15.42 9.33 1.10
C LEU A 276 14.32 8.79 2.01
N ILE A 277 14.28 7.46 2.23
CA ILE A 277 13.33 6.84 3.17
C ILE A 277 13.49 7.42 4.58
N GLU A 278 14.74 7.53 5.06
CA GLU A 278 15.06 8.07 6.39
C GLU A 278 14.67 9.53 6.51
N ALA A 279 15.02 10.37 5.53
CA ALA A 279 14.69 11.79 5.55
C ALA A 279 13.17 12.03 5.60
N ARG A 280 12.40 11.29 4.78
CA ARG A 280 10.94 11.39 4.74
C ARG A 280 10.28 10.86 6.01
N SER A 281 10.75 9.73 6.52
CA SER A 281 10.24 9.16 7.77
C SER A 281 10.57 10.06 8.96
N ALA A 282 11.80 10.57 9.06
CA ALA A 282 12.20 11.48 10.13
C ALA A 282 11.34 12.75 10.15
N PHE A 283 11.02 13.35 9.00
CA PHE A 283 10.11 14.49 8.94
C PHE A 283 8.72 14.14 9.48
N LEU A 284 8.14 13.02 9.02
CA LEU A 284 6.83 12.54 9.47
C LEU A 284 6.82 12.34 11.00
N HIS A 285 7.84 11.69 11.56
CA HIS A 285 7.89 11.37 12.98
C HIS A 285 8.23 12.56 13.88
N GLN A 286 9.11 13.45 13.45
CA GLN A 286 9.68 14.49 14.32
C GLN A 286 9.04 15.87 14.14
N GLN A 287 8.50 16.16 12.95
CA GLN A 287 8.13 17.54 12.57
C GLN A 287 6.66 17.68 12.13
N SER A 288 6.06 16.62 11.58
CA SER A 288 4.68 16.71 11.07
C SER A 288 3.60 16.77 12.15
N HIS A 289 3.91 16.33 13.37
CA HIS A 289 2.96 16.14 14.46
C HIS A 289 1.84 15.13 14.18
N PHE A 290 1.96 14.29 13.16
CA PHE A 290 0.99 13.22 12.88
C PHE A 290 0.82 12.26 14.08
N PHE A 291 1.93 11.89 14.73
CA PHE A 291 1.91 10.99 15.89
C PHE A 291 1.45 11.66 17.20
N ASP A 292 1.17 12.95 17.20
CA ASP A 292 0.47 13.64 18.30
C ASP A 292 -1.06 13.53 18.20
N SER A 293 -1.56 12.89 17.13
CA SER A 293 -2.99 12.74 16.83
C SER A 293 -3.73 11.91 17.88
N PHE A 294 -5.05 12.07 17.91
CA PHE A 294 -5.91 11.28 18.80
C PHE A 294 -5.81 9.78 18.51
N LEU A 295 -5.49 9.38 17.27
CA LEU A 295 -5.28 7.97 16.91
C LEU A 295 -4.18 7.32 17.75
N VAL A 296 -3.11 8.07 18.08
CA VAL A 296 -2.03 7.61 18.96
C VAL A 296 -2.44 7.71 20.43
N LYS A 297 -3.06 8.83 20.84
CA LYS A 297 -3.48 9.06 22.23
C LYS A 297 -4.49 8.02 22.71
N GLU A 298 -5.43 7.65 21.85
CA GLU A 298 -6.42 6.59 22.08
C GLU A 298 -5.87 5.19 21.73
N GLN A 299 -4.59 5.11 21.35
CA GLN A 299 -3.84 3.88 21.09
C GLN A 299 -4.50 2.98 20.04
N LEU A 300 -5.12 3.59 19.02
CA LEU A 300 -5.63 2.92 17.83
C LEU A 300 -4.51 2.62 16.83
N ILE A 301 -3.46 3.43 16.87
CA ILE A 301 -2.18 3.18 16.20
C ILE A 301 -1.04 3.35 17.19
N VAL A 302 0.11 2.74 16.89
CA VAL A 302 1.35 2.88 17.64
C VAL A 302 2.47 3.26 16.68
N GLU A 303 3.22 4.29 17.04
CA GLU A 303 4.24 4.90 16.20
C GLU A 303 5.34 3.92 15.76
N ASP A 304 5.79 3.03 16.66
CA ASP A 304 6.82 2.00 16.38
C ASP A 304 6.34 0.85 15.48
N ARG A 305 5.08 0.89 15.04
CA ARG A 305 4.46 -0.09 14.13
C ARG A 305 4.34 0.42 12.71
N PHE A 306 4.99 1.51 12.34
CA PHE A 306 5.02 1.93 10.95
C PHE A 306 6.27 1.39 10.25
N ALA A 307 6.12 0.93 9.01
CA ALA A 307 7.20 0.38 8.19
C ALA A 307 7.38 1.24 6.93
N PRO A 308 8.56 1.86 6.70
CA PRO A 308 8.83 2.46 5.40
C PRO A 308 8.94 1.36 4.34
N MET A 309 8.61 1.69 3.10
CA MET A 309 8.57 0.72 2.01
C MET A 309 9.68 1.01 0.99
N PHE A 310 10.55 0.03 0.79
CA PHE A 310 11.52 0.00 -0.31
C PHE A 310 10.90 -0.75 -1.50
N GLY A 311 10.44 -0.02 -2.50
CA GLY A 311 9.88 -0.59 -3.72
C GLY A 311 10.91 -0.70 -4.84
N ILE A 312 10.61 -1.55 -5.82
CA ILE A 312 11.38 -1.67 -7.06
C ILE A 312 10.45 -1.79 -8.26
N TYR A 313 10.93 -1.40 -9.44
CA TYR A 313 10.25 -1.66 -10.71
C TYR A 313 11.27 -1.75 -11.86
N GLY A 314 10.85 -2.28 -13.01
CA GLY A 314 11.70 -2.41 -14.20
C GLY A 314 12.66 -3.61 -14.16
N MET A 315 12.30 -4.71 -13.48
CA MET A 315 13.13 -5.91 -13.36
C MET A 315 13.44 -6.54 -14.73
N ALA A 316 12.41 -6.73 -15.57
CA ALA A 316 12.58 -7.35 -16.87
C ALA A 316 13.52 -6.54 -17.76
N GLU A 317 13.36 -5.21 -17.79
CA GLU A 317 14.24 -4.30 -18.51
C GLU A 317 15.67 -4.33 -17.96
N ALA A 318 15.83 -4.32 -16.64
CA ALA A 318 17.15 -4.39 -16.00
C ALA A 318 17.90 -5.67 -16.40
N VAL A 319 17.26 -6.83 -16.28
CA VAL A 319 17.85 -8.13 -16.68
C VAL A 319 18.27 -8.11 -18.14
N ASN A 320 17.38 -7.66 -19.02
CA ASN A 320 17.63 -7.61 -20.46
C ASN A 320 18.81 -6.67 -20.81
N ILE A 321 18.91 -5.51 -20.16
CA ILE A 321 20.04 -4.58 -20.32
C ILE A 321 21.36 -5.21 -19.83
N LEU A 322 21.34 -5.87 -18.68
CA LEU A 322 22.52 -6.47 -18.08
C LEU A 322 23.06 -7.64 -18.90
N GLN A 323 22.19 -8.50 -19.43
CA GLN A 323 22.60 -9.56 -20.34
C GLN A 323 23.20 -9.01 -21.64
N ALA A 324 22.60 -7.95 -22.17
CA ALA A 324 23.12 -7.24 -23.33
C ALA A 324 24.55 -6.71 -23.12
N LEU A 325 24.89 -6.26 -21.91
CA LEU A 325 26.26 -5.85 -21.56
C LEU A 325 27.23 -7.04 -21.58
N SER A 326 26.83 -8.21 -21.08
CA SER A 326 27.62 -9.44 -21.18
C SER A 326 27.82 -9.90 -22.63
N ALA A 327 26.78 -9.75 -23.47
CA ALA A 327 26.84 -10.08 -24.89
C ALA A 327 27.65 -9.06 -25.72
N LYS A 328 27.82 -7.81 -25.28
CA LYS A 328 28.75 -6.86 -25.92
C LYS A 328 30.23 -7.23 -25.75
N GLY A 329 30.58 -8.11 -24.80
CA GLY A 329 31.85 -8.84 -24.79
C GLY A 329 31.98 -9.85 -25.95
N LEU A 330 30.87 -10.18 -26.60
CA LEU A 330 30.73 -11.02 -27.80
C LEU A 330 30.07 -10.22 -28.94
N ALA A 331 30.69 -9.08 -29.29
CA ALA A 331 30.48 -8.28 -30.51
C ALA A 331 29.03 -7.87 -30.88
N ALA A 332 28.72 -6.60 -30.58
CA ALA A 332 27.96 -5.67 -31.45
C ALA A 332 26.62 -6.14 -32.07
N ALA A 333 25.52 -6.11 -31.32
CA ALA A 333 24.18 -6.07 -31.94
C ALA A 333 23.07 -5.56 -31.02
N ILE A 334 22.98 -4.25 -30.71
CA ILE A 334 21.70 -3.67 -30.25
C ILE A 334 21.56 -2.25 -30.79
N ARG A 335 20.63 -2.04 -31.73
CA ARG A 335 20.20 -0.72 -32.23
C ARG A 335 18.86 -0.24 -31.68
N SER A 336 18.16 -1.02 -30.84
CA SER A 336 17.03 -0.48 -30.07
C SER A 336 16.66 -1.36 -28.86
N PRO A 337 16.16 -0.79 -27.75
CA PRO A 337 15.63 -1.53 -26.61
C PRO A 337 14.42 -2.41 -26.94
N GLU A 338 13.63 -2.07 -27.98
CA GLU A 338 12.44 -2.86 -28.35
C GLU A 338 12.78 -4.24 -28.96
N ALA A 339 13.99 -4.41 -29.52
CA ALA A 339 14.38 -5.68 -30.13
C ALA A 339 14.74 -6.77 -29.09
N ILE A 340 15.06 -6.39 -27.85
CA ILE A 340 15.53 -7.33 -26.82
C ILE A 340 14.36 -8.09 -26.18
N SER A 341 13.19 -7.46 -26.04
CA SER A 341 12.01 -8.07 -25.41
C SER A 341 11.40 -9.23 -26.23
N GLN A 342 11.76 -9.36 -27.50
CA GLN A 342 11.30 -10.44 -28.39
C GLN A 342 12.34 -11.56 -28.58
N SER A 343 13.49 -11.49 -27.93
CA SER A 343 14.52 -12.53 -28.04
C SER A 343 14.24 -13.71 -27.11
N SER A 344 14.54 -14.94 -27.56
CA SER A 344 14.47 -16.15 -26.71
C SER A 344 15.42 -16.10 -25.51
N ASN A 345 16.31 -15.11 -25.45
CA ASN A 345 17.26 -14.89 -24.36
C ASN A 345 16.74 -13.95 -23.27
N ALA A 346 15.55 -13.35 -23.41
CA ALA A 346 15.03 -12.35 -22.48
C ALA A 346 14.47 -12.92 -21.16
N TYR A 347 14.28 -12.05 -20.17
CA TYR A 347 13.58 -12.34 -18.92
C TYR A 347 12.18 -12.93 -19.18
N GLY A 348 11.82 -13.98 -18.44
CA GLY A 348 10.58 -14.75 -18.63
C GLY A 348 10.68 -15.85 -19.69
N HIS A 349 11.74 -15.88 -20.50
CA HIS A 349 11.91 -16.85 -21.59
C HIS A 349 13.18 -17.69 -21.45
N SER A 350 14.29 -17.10 -20.99
CA SER A 350 15.56 -17.78 -20.79
C SER A 350 15.83 -18.11 -19.33
N GLN A 351 16.30 -19.33 -19.06
CA GLN A 351 16.71 -19.75 -17.73
C GLN A 351 17.79 -18.82 -17.15
N ALA A 352 18.81 -18.47 -17.95
CA ALA A 352 19.88 -17.57 -17.49
C ALA A 352 19.37 -16.16 -17.18
N ALA A 353 18.34 -15.66 -17.88
CA ALA A 353 17.72 -14.37 -17.59
C ALA A 353 16.92 -14.41 -16.29
N ASN A 354 16.18 -15.50 -16.08
CA ASN A 354 15.40 -15.71 -14.87
C ASN A 354 16.31 -15.85 -13.64
N GLU A 355 17.41 -16.60 -13.76
CA GLU A 355 18.43 -16.73 -12.71
C GLU A 355 19.07 -15.38 -12.36
N LEU A 356 19.35 -14.54 -13.38
CA LEU A 356 19.83 -13.18 -13.13
C LEU A 356 18.80 -12.34 -12.38
N GLY A 357 17.52 -12.39 -12.77
CA GLY A 357 16.45 -11.70 -12.04
C GLY A 357 16.32 -12.17 -10.59
N LEU A 358 16.41 -13.47 -10.33
CA LEU A 358 16.44 -14.02 -8.97
C LEU A 358 17.65 -13.53 -8.18
N ARG A 359 18.83 -13.43 -8.81
CA ARG A 359 20.03 -12.87 -8.17
C ARG A 359 19.86 -11.39 -7.81
N ILE A 360 19.21 -10.59 -8.66
CA ILE A 360 18.88 -9.18 -8.36
C ILE A 360 17.92 -9.11 -7.17
N SER A 361 16.84 -9.91 -7.19
CA SER A 361 15.88 -9.99 -6.08
C SER A 361 16.54 -10.39 -4.77
N ALA A 362 17.44 -11.37 -4.78
CA ALA A 362 18.18 -11.80 -3.59
C ALA A 362 19.11 -10.69 -3.06
N ALA A 363 19.79 -9.95 -3.94
CA ALA A 363 20.63 -8.82 -3.53
C ALA A 363 19.80 -7.70 -2.88
N LEU A 364 18.65 -7.37 -3.45
CA LEU A 364 17.70 -6.39 -2.89
C LEU A 364 17.13 -6.86 -1.55
N ALA A 365 16.71 -8.13 -1.45
CA ALA A 365 16.19 -8.69 -0.21
C ALA A 365 17.23 -8.67 0.91
N ASN A 366 18.49 -9.02 0.61
CA ASN A 366 19.59 -8.89 1.57
C ASN A 366 19.76 -7.44 1.99
N MET A 367 19.78 -6.51 1.04
CA MET A 367 19.93 -5.08 1.33
C MET A 367 18.82 -4.54 2.24
N VAL A 368 17.55 -4.86 1.96
CA VAL A 368 16.40 -4.45 2.80
C VAL A 368 16.44 -5.09 4.18
N THR A 369 16.88 -6.35 4.30
CA THR A 369 16.91 -7.03 5.60
C THR A 369 18.13 -6.71 6.46
N SER A 370 19.24 -6.29 5.84
CA SER A 370 20.50 -5.95 6.52
C SER A 370 20.65 -4.48 6.88
N THR A 371 19.90 -3.59 6.22
CA THR A 371 19.98 -2.14 6.45
C THR A 371 18.91 -1.73 7.45
N PRO A 372 19.29 -1.30 8.67
CA PRO A 372 18.32 -0.79 9.62
C PRO A 372 17.79 0.57 9.17
N VAL A 373 16.54 0.84 9.51
CA VAL A 373 15.89 2.15 9.35
C VAL A 373 15.35 2.61 10.71
N THR A 374 15.58 3.89 11.02
CA THR A 374 15.33 4.48 12.35
C THR A 374 13.87 4.38 12.75
N TYR A 375 12.97 4.62 11.79
CA TYR A 375 11.52 4.63 11.99
C TYR A 375 10.82 3.43 11.34
N GLY A 376 11.50 2.28 11.26
CA GLY A 376 10.93 1.05 10.73
C GLY A 376 10.38 0.10 11.79
N TYR A 377 9.39 -0.69 11.40
CA TYR A 377 8.79 -1.71 12.27
C TYR A 377 9.84 -2.78 12.56
N LYS A 378 10.19 -2.96 13.84
CA LYS A 378 11.34 -3.79 14.27
C LYS A 378 12.68 -3.34 13.64
N GLY A 379 12.81 -2.04 13.38
CA GLY A 379 13.99 -1.42 12.78
C GLY A 379 14.17 -1.71 11.29
N ARG A 380 13.12 -2.11 10.58
CA ARG A 380 13.13 -2.50 9.16
C ARG A 380 12.02 -1.87 8.34
#